data_AF-A0A0G1U9E4-F1
#
_entry.id   AF-A0A0G1U9E4-F1
#
_cell.length_a   1.000
_cell.length_b   1.000
_cell.length_c   1.000
_cell.angle_alpha   90.00
_cell.angle_beta   90.00
_cell.angle_gamma   90.00
#
_symmetry.space_group_name_H-M   'P 1'
#
loop_
_entity.id
_entity.type
_entity.pdbx_description
1 polymer ?
#
loop_
_entity_poly.entity_id
_entity_poly.type
_entity_poly.pdbx_seq_one_letter_code
_entity_poly.pdbx_strand_id
1 'polypeptide(L)'
;MSNIKLDPVRLANALGLVTAAWYLICALLISTTPLFYMGMMRSWMHGFENSVWRVSPLPFGLGLYGFVTLTAAAWLTGYAFAYIYNSLGEKK
;
A
#
# COMPACT_ATOMS: atom_id res chain seq x y z
N MET A 1 -20.74 -7.43 24.58
CA MET A 1 -19.76 -7.10 23.52
C MET A 1 -20.53 -6.94 22.23
N SER A 2 -20.48 -5.78 21.58
CA SER A 2 -21.11 -5.58 20.27
C SER A 2 -20.29 -6.34 19.22
N ASN A 3 -20.96 -7.13 18.38
CA ASN A 3 -20.34 -7.66 17.17
C ASN A 3 -20.13 -6.50 16.20
N ILE A 4 -18.89 -6.03 16.09
CA ILE A 4 -18.54 -4.99 15.11
C ILE A 4 -18.57 -5.65 13.74
N LYS A 5 -19.38 -5.10 12.83
CA LYS A 5 -19.40 -5.49 11.41
C LYS A 5 -18.72 -4.41 10.59
N LEU A 6 -17.76 -4.80 9.77
CA LEU A 6 -17.04 -3.88 8.90
C LEU A 6 -17.82 -3.67 7.61
N ASP A 7 -17.97 -2.43 7.15
CA ASP A 7 -18.47 -2.15 5.80
C ASP A 7 -17.33 -2.41 4.79
N PRO A 8 -17.48 -3.37 3.85
CA PRO A 8 -16.39 -3.74 2.96
C PRO A 8 -15.96 -2.63 2.01
N VAL A 9 -16.90 -1.85 1.48
CA VAL A 9 -16.61 -0.78 0.53
C VAL A 9 -15.93 0.38 1.24
N ARG A 10 -16.39 0.72 2.44
CA ARG A 10 -15.78 1.77 3.27
C ARG A 10 -14.34 1.40 3.65
N LEU A 11 -14.09 0.15 4.05
CA LEU A 11 -12.74 -0.29 4.38
C LEU A 11 -11.84 -0.32 3.14
N ALA A 12 -12.35 -0.80 2.01
CA ALA A 12 -11.64 -0.81 0.73
C ALA A 12 -11.26 0.61 0.27
N ASN A 13 -12.19 1.56 0.32
CA ASN A 13 -11.93 2.96 -0.01
C ASN A 13 -10.88 3.57 0.92
N ALA A 14 -10.98 3.34 2.22
CA ALA A 14 -10.02 3.86 3.19
C ALA A 14 -8.61 3.31 2.92
N LEU A 15 -8.48 1.98 2.77
CA LEU A 15 -7.18 1.35 2.52
C LEU A 15 -6.61 1.78 1.16
N GLY A 16 -7.41 1.78 0.11
CA GLY A 16 -7.01 2.25 -1.21
C GLY A 16 -6.51 3.69 -1.21
N LEU A 17 -7.26 4.63 -0.58
CA LEU A 17 -6.86 6.05 -0.51
C LEU A 17 -5.57 6.25 0.30
N VAL A 18 -5.43 5.58 1.45
CA VAL A 18 -4.21 5.66 2.26
C VAL A 18 -3.02 5.13 1.48
N THR A 19 -3.16 3.98 0.81
CA THR A 19 -2.09 3.42 -0.02
C THR A 19 -1.75 4.29 -1.22
N ALA A 20 -2.74 4.89 -1.88
CA ALA A 20 -2.53 5.83 -2.98
C ALA A 20 -1.71 7.05 -2.51
N ALA A 21 -2.09 7.65 -1.38
CA ALA A 21 -1.34 8.76 -0.80
C ALA A 21 0.09 8.34 -0.43
N TRP A 22 0.26 7.15 0.14
CA TRP A 22 1.56 6.60 0.47
C TRP A 22 2.45 6.40 -0.76
N TYR A 23 1.88 5.92 -1.87
CA TYR A 23 2.60 5.78 -3.14
C TYR A 23 3.16 7.14 -3.62
N LEU A 24 2.36 8.20 -3.55
CA LEU A 24 2.79 9.54 -3.93
C LEU A 24 3.91 10.07 -3.02
N ILE A 25 3.83 9.78 -1.71
CA ILE A 25 4.91 10.09 -0.76
C ILE A 25 6.18 9.35 -1.14
N CYS A 26 6.10 8.06 -1.47
CA CYS A 26 7.24 7.28 -1.95
C CYS A 26 7.86 7.90 -3.21
N ALA A 27 7.05 8.25 -4.20
CA ALA A 27 7.52 8.90 -5.43
C ALA A 27 8.23 10.23 -5.15
N LEU A 28 7.67 11.06 -4.24
CA LEU A 28 8.28 12.30 -3.81
C LEU A 28 9.64 12.07 -3.13
N LEU A 29 9.73 11.12 -2.20
CA LEU A 29 10.97 10.81 -1.47
C LEU A 29 12.06 10.29 -2.40
N ILE A 30 11.73 9.44 -3.37
CA ILE A 30 12.68 8.97 -4.39
C ILE A 30 13.25 10.15 -5.19
N SER A 31 12.41 11.13 -5.53
CA SER A 31 12.82 12.27 -6.36
C SER A 31 13.60 13.36 -5.60
N THR A 32 13.38 13.50 -4.30
CA THR A 32 13.93 14.62 -3.49
C THR A 32 14.98 14.19 -2.48
N THR A 33 14.83 13.04 -1.84
CA THR A 33 15.68 12.56 -0.74
C THR A 33 15.99 11.05 -0.86
N PRO A 34 16.61 10.60 -1.97
CA PRO A 34 16.77 9.17 -2.29
C PRO A 34 17.55 8.36 -1.23
N LEU A 35 18.53 8.97 -0.54
CA LEU A 35 19.27 8.29 0.53
C LEU A 35 18.38 8.00 1.75
N PHE A 36 17.49 8.94 2.10
CA PHE A 36 16.53 8.74 3.18
C PHE A 36 15.54 7.63 2.82
N TYR A 37 15.00 7.66 1.59
CA TYR A 37 14.13 6.60 1.07
C TYR A 37 14.78 5.22 1.18
N MET A 38 16.06 5.08 0.78
CA MET A 38 16.77 3.82 0.86
C MET A 38 17.01 3.34 2.29
N GLY A 39 17.37 4.25 3.21
CA GLY A 39 17.50 3.91 4.63
C GLY A 39 16.18 3.40 5.21
N MET A 40 15.08 4.08 4.88
CA MET A 40 13.73 3.68 5.29
C MET A 40 13.36 2.29 4.76
N MET A 41 13.48 2.06 3.44
CA MET A 41 13.14 0.77 2.83
C MET A 41 13.95 -0.40 3.40
N ARG A 42 15.25 -0.20 3.65
CA ARG A 42 16.10 -1.23 4.29
C ARG A 42 15.63 -1.64 5.68
N SER A 43 15.02 -0.72 6.43
CA SER A 43 14.53 -1.03 7.78
C SER A 43 13.22 -1.82 7.77
N TRP A 44 12.45 -1.74 6.69
CA TRP A 44 11.16 -2.42 6.57
C TRP A 44 11.27 -3.74 5.80
N MET A 45 12.20 -3.82 4.85
CA MET A 45 12.35 -4.96 3.96
C MET A 45 13.61 -5.77 4.31
N HIS A 46 13.43 -7.07 4.56
CA HIS A 46 14.54 -7.99 4.81
C HIS A 46 15.12 -8.48 3.47
N GLY A 47 16.43 -8.71 3.38
CA GLY A 47 17.09 -9.25 2.17
C GLY A 47 17.39 -8.23 1.07
N PHE A 48 17.27 -6.94 1.35
CA PHE A 48 17.56 -5.86 0.39
C PHE A 48 19.05 -5.48 0.40
N GLU A 49 19.83 -6.01 -0.56
CA GLU A 49 21.20 -5.58 -0.81
C GLU A 49 21.27 -4.54 -1.95
N ASN A 50 21.99 -3.44 -1.70
CA ASN A 50 21.87 -2.17 -2.41
C ASN A 50 22.58 -2.11 -3.76
N SER A 51 23.37 -3.13 -4.09
CA SER A 51 24.18 -3.15 -5.30
C SER A 51 23.33 -3.27 -6.58
N VAL A 52 22.07 -3.70 -6.48
CA VAL A 52 21.23 -4.02 -7.64
C VAL A 52 20.28 -2.88 -8.04
N TRP A 53 19.92 -1.97 -7.12
CA TRP A 53 18.91 -0.95 -7.39
C TRP A 53 19.50 0.43 -7.66
N ARG A 54 19.26 0.94 -8.88
CA ARG A 54 19.41 2.37 -9.18
C ARG A 54 18.17 3.10 -8.66
N VAL A 55 18.36 3.95 -7.66
CA VAL A 55 17.31 4.88 -7.21
C VAL A 55 17.23 6.02 -8.23
N SER A 56 16.54 5.76 -9.34
CA SER A 56 16.19 6.80 -10.29
C SER A 56 14.70 7.11 -10.18
N PRO A 57 14.27 8.34 -10.53
CA PRO A 57 12.87 8.61 -10.80
C PRO A 57 12.31 7.59 -11.79
N LEU A 58 11.13 7.06 -11.49
CA LEU A 58 10.42 6.14 -12.39
C LEU A 58 9.98 6.90 -13.65
N PRO A 59 10.09 6.29 -14.84
CA PRO A 59 9.40 6.82 -16.03
C PRO A 59 7.91 7.01 -15.71
N PHE A 60 7.32 8.11 -16.17
CA PHE A 60 5.94 8.48 -15.83
C PHE A 60 4.94 7.34 -16.05
N GLY A 61 5.02 6.64 -17.19
CA GLY A 61 4.13 5.52 -17.49
C GLY A 61 4.25 4.36 -16.50
N LEU A 62 5.47 4.03 -16.06
CA LEU A 62 5.70 2.98 -15.06
C LEU A 62 5.27 3.42 -13.67
N GLY A 63 5.45 4.70 -13.33
CA GLY A 63 4.94 5.29 -12.08
C GLY A 63 3.41 5.28 -12.02
N LEU A 64 2.72 5.68 -13.10
CA LEU A 64 1.26 5.64 -13.18
C LEU A 64 0.73 4.20 -13.09
N TYR A 65 1.37 3.26 -13.80
CA TYR A 65 1.04 1.85 -13.72
C TYR A 65 1.17 1.33 -12.27
N GLY A 66 2.28 1.62 -11.60
CA GLY A 66 2.50 1.24 -10.20
C GLY A 66 1.48 1.86 -9.25
N PHE A 67 1.15 3.13 -9.42
CA PHE A 67 0.14 3.83 -8.62
C PHE A 67 -1.23 3.16 -8.74
N VAL A 68 -1.70 2.93 -9.97
CA VAL A 68 -3.02 2.32 -10.22
C VAL A 68 -3.06 0.89 -9.70
N THR A 69 -2.05 0.08 -10.01
CA THR A 69 -2.02 -1.34 -9.62
C THR A 69 -1.91 -1.53 -8.11
N LEU A 70 -1.07 -0.74 -7.42
CA LEU A 70 -0.94 -0.83 -5.96
C LEU A 70 -2.21 -0.33 -5.26
N THR A 71 -2.81 0.76 -5.74
CA THR A 71 -4.07 1.29 -5.18
C THR A 71 -5.22 0.29 -5.36
N ALA A 72 -5.35 -0.32 -6.55
CA ALA A 72 -6.36 -1.33 -6.81
C ALA A 72 -6.13 -2.58 -5.96
N ALA A 73 -4.88 -3.05 -5.83
CA ALA A 73 -4.55 -4.18 -4.97
C ALA A 73 -4.93 -3.90 -3.51
N ALA A 74 -4.58 -2.72 -2.97
CA ALA A 74 -4.93 -2.31 -1.62
C ALA A 74 -6.45 -2.21 -1.40
N TRP A 75 -7.19 -1.66 -2.36
CA TRP A 75 -8.65 -1.61 -2.32
C TRP A 75 -9.23 -3.03 -2.23
N LEU A 76 -8.79 -3.93 -3.11
CA LEU A 76 -9.24 -5.33 -3.13
C LEU A 76 -8.89 -6.05 -1.83
N THR A 77 -7.70 -5.81 -1.27
CA THR A 77 -7.30 -6.33 0.03
C THR A 77 -8.22 -5.82 1.14
N GLY A 78 -8.57 -4.54 1.16
CA GLY A 78 -9.47 -3.96 2.17
C GLY A 78 -10.88 -4.54 2.07
N TYR A 79 -11.39 -4.70 0.86
CA TYR A 79 -12.68 -5.35 0.62
C TYR A 79 -12.67 -6.80 1.13
N ALA A 80 -11.66 -7.58 0.72
CA ALA A 80 -11.51 -8.97 1.11
C ALA A 80 -11.34 -9.12 2.62
N PHE A 81 -10.56 -8.24 3.26
CA PHE A 81 -10.38 -8.23 4.70
C PHE A 81 -11.71 -8.05 5.43
N ALA A 82 -12.51 -7.05 5.08
CA ALA A 82 -13.81 -6.83 5.71
C ALA A 82 -14.78 -8.00 5.49
N TYR A 83 -14.79 -8.55 4.28
CA TYR A 83 -15.63 -9.72 3.96
C TYR A 83 -15.25 -10.93 4.83
N ILE A 84 -13.96 -11.27 4.87
CA ILE A 84 -13.44 -12.39 5.66
C ILE A 84 -13.68 -12.14 7.15
N TYR A 85 -13.35 -10.96 7.67
CA TYR A 85 -13.58 -10.57 9.06
C TYR A 85 -15.03 -10.78 9.48
N ASN A 86 -15.98 -10.29 8.66
CA ASN A 86 -17.40 -10.44 8.92
C ASN A 86 -17.88 -11.90 8.83
N SER A 87 -17.27 -12.72 7.96
CA SER A 87 -17.63 -14.14 7.81
C SER A 87 -17.16 -15.00 8.98
N LEU A 88 -16.08 -14.59 9.65
CA LEU A 88 -15.53 -15.26 10.83
C LEU A 88 -16.24 -14.83 12.12
N GLY A 89 -16.91 -13.67 12.14
CA GLY A 89 -17.75 -13.26 13.26
C GLY A 89 -18.98 -14.18 13.37
N GLU A 90 -19.16 -14.81 14.54
CA GLU A 90 -20.22 -15.79 14.78
C GLU A 90 -21.59 -15.30 14.27
N LYS A 91 -22.25 -16.14 13.47
CA LYS A 91 -23.68 -15.99 13.17
C LYS A 91 -24.43 -16.29 14.47
N LYS A 92 -24.96 -15.26 15.14
CA LYS A 92 -26.05 -15.47 16.09
C LYS A 92 -27.34 -15.73 15.35
#